data_AF-A0AAD6DB79-F1
#
_entry.id   AF-A0AAD6DB79-F1
#
_cell.length_a   1.000
_cell.length_b   1.000
_cell.length_c   1.000
_cell.angle_alpha   90.00
_cell.angle_beta   90.00
_cell.angle_gamma   90.00
#
_symmetry.space_group_name_H-M   'P 1'
#
loop_
_entity.id
_entity.type
_entity.pdbx_description
1 polymer ?
#
loop_
_entity_poly.entity_id
_entity_poly.type
_entity_poly.pdbx_seq_one_letter_code
_entity_poly.pdbx_strand_id
1 'polypeptide(L)'
;MLAILYWIATYPPIGKLFVIPRAAQVSRTGYRVRKGYCAGSLLDLIKLTNLPTKEQYSGLETEHPIDKELIGTFIDSSSTGILSSGRTATLMPISKAFWKDKWDTANSALAKKPPVGTASGKLKSKSPTKPSERIAEAFGSTYNPRPFLAVEKGINIAKGSIFMLIDPVNLEKLDDLASDTVEDDTDEAADEMLCFTKSRFQVRFDDVNEKIYEQLSNIEKTTEIYNLQNWWGV
;
A
#
# COMPACT_ATOMS: atom_id res chain seq x y z
N MET A 1 24.46 4.26 -9.90
CA MET A 1 23.20 4.22 -9.13
C MET A 1 23.51 3.56 -7.80
N LEU A 2 23.36 4.26 -6.67
CA LEU A 2 23.57 3.65 -5.34
C LEU A 2 22.32 2.81 -5.06
N ALA A 3 22.48 1.51 -4.83
CA ALA A 3 21.38 0.66 -4.39
C ALA A 3 21.04 1.03 -2.94
N ILE A 4 20.05 1.90 -2.75
CA ILE A 4 19.53 2.23 -1.41
C ILE A 4 18.65 1.06 -0.99
N LEU A 5 19.11 0.31 0.01
CA LEU A 5 18.35 -0.80 0.58
C LEU A 5 17.12 -0.25 1.31
N TYR A 6 15.94 -0.70 0.88
CA TYR A 6 14.72 -0.57 1.66
C TYR A 6 14.15 -1.97 1.88
N TRP A 7 13.69 -2.23 3.11
CA TRP A 7 13.14 -3.53 3.47
C TRP A 7 11.63 -3.41 3.67
N ILE A 8 10.88 -4.26 2.96
CA ILE A 8 9.44 -4.41 3.18
C ILE A 8 9.20 -5.89 3.41
N ALA A 9 8.58 -6.23 4.55
CA ALA A 9 8.26 -7.60 4.88
C ALA A 9 7.37 -8.22 3.79
N THR A 10 7.64 -9.47 3.40
CA THR A 10 6.68 -10.24 2.59
C THR A 10 5.37 -10.35 3.34
N TYR A 11 4.27 -9.98 2.68
CA TYR A 11 2.98 -9.99 3.32
C TYR A 11 2.50 -11.42 3.56
N PRO A 12 1.92 -11.71 4.74
CA PRO A 12 1.32 -12.99 4.99
C PRO A 12 0.15 -13.22 4.03
N PRO A 13 -0.09 -14.46 3.57
CA PRO A 13 -1.30 -14.82 2.82
C PRO A 13 -2.56 -14.42 3.59
N ILE A 14 -3.64 -14.07 2.88
CA ILE A 14 -4.84 -13.49 3.49
C ILE A 14 -5.47 -14.40 4.56
N GLY A 15 -5.49 -15.72 4.32
CA GLY A 15 -5.97 -16.70 5.31
C GLY A 15 -5.18 -16.67 6.63
N LYS A 16 -3.88 -16.38 6.58
CA LYS A 16 -3.03 -16.26 7.77
C LYS A 16 -3.35 -14.99 8.57
N LEU A 17 -3.77 -13.91 7.92
CA LEU A 17 -4.15 -12.67 8.61
C LEU A 17 -5.41 -12.79 9.47
N PHE A 18 -6.29 -13.74 9.17
CA PHE A 18 -7.50 -13.94 9.96
C PHE A 18 -7.29 -14.74 11.25
N VAL A 19 -6.11 -15.35 11.43
CA VAL A 19 -5.80 -16.19 12.60
C VAL A 19 -4.67 -15.63 13.48
N ILE A 20 -4.08 -14.49 13.12
CA ILE A 20 -3.06 -13.84 13.97
C ILE A 20 -3.70 -13.23 15.24
N PRO A 21 -2.91 -13.01 16.30
CA PRO A 21 -3.42 -12.42 17.55
C PRO A 21 -4.18 -11.09 17.40
N ARG A 22 -3.89 -10.33 16.34
CA ARG A 22 -4.52 -9.03 16.00
C ARG A 22 -5.52 -9.12 14.84
N ALA A 23 -6.00 -10.31 14.51
CA ALA A 23 -6.87 -10.52 13.35
C ALA A 23 -8.13 -9.63 13.37
N ALA A 24 -8.60 -9.21 14.55
CA ALA A 24 -9.72 -8.28 14.70
C ALA A 24 -9.51 -6.90 14.03
N GLN A 25 -8.26 -6.50 13.79
CA GLN A 25 -7.95 -5.22 13.12
C GLN A 25 -7.99 -5.31 11.59
N VAL A 26 -7.89 -6.53 11.04
CA VAL A 26 -7.96 -6.80 9.61
C VAL A 26 -9.38 -6.57 9.13
N SER A 27 -9.54 -5.91 7.98
CA SER A 27 -10.87 -5.70 7.37
C SER A 27 -11.62 -7.04 7.21
N ARG A 28 -12.91 -7.04 7.55
CA ARG A 28 -13.83 -8.17 7.27
C ARG A 28 -14.68 -7.92 6.02
N THR A 29 -14.14 -7.10 5.13
CA THR A 29 -14.67 -6.84 3.80
C THR A 29 -13.65 -7.33 2.79
N GLY A 30 -14.08 -8.26 1.95
CA GLY A 30 -13.41 -8.64 0.71
C GLY A 30 -13.88 -7.74 -0.42
N TYR A 31 -12.96 -7.40 -1.31
CA TYR A 31 -13.19 -6.53 -2.45
C TYR A 31 -12.95 -7.34 -3.73
N ARG A 32 -13.99 -7.52 -4.53
CA ARG A 32 -13.91 -8.15 -5.85
C ARG A 32 -14.39 -7.19 -6.91
N VAL A 33 -13.88 -7.35 -8.13
CA VAL A 33 -14.45 -6.68 -9.28
C VAL A 33 -15.88 -7.21 -9.43
N ARG A 34 -16.85 -6.29 -9.53
CA ARG A 34 -18.23 -6.67 -9.80
C ARG A 34 -18.29 -7.33 -11.16
N LYS A 35 -19.03 -8.43 -11.25
CA LYS A 35 -19.44 -9.05 -12.51
C LYS A 35 -20.89 -8.66 -12.78
N GLY A 36 -21.22 -8.20 -13.98
CA GLY A 36 -22.58 -7.80 -14.35
C GLY A 36 -22.82 -6.27 -14.42
N TYR A 37 -24.01 -5.88 -14.91
CA TYR A 37 -24.39 -4.53 -15.35
C TYR A 37 -23.85 -3.40 -14.46
N CYS A 38 -23.04 -2.51 -15.04
CA CYS A 38 -22.36 -1.42 -14.34
C CYS A 38 -23.31 -0.24 -14.02
N ALA A 39 -24.38 -0.52 -13.27
CA ALA A 39 -25.21 0.47 -12.60
C ALA A 39 -24.82 0.57 -11.11
N GLY A 40 -23.61 1.04 -10.80
CA GLY A 40 -23.23 1.33 -9.41
C GLY A 40 -21.75 1.20 -9.07
N SER A 41 -21.46 0.69 -7.87
CA SER A 41 -20.10 0.45 -7.39
C SER A 41 -19.40 -0.59 -8.26
N LEU A 42 -18.17 -0.28 -8.66
CA LEU A 42 -17.26 -1.14 -9.41
C LEU A 42 -16.90 -2.45 -8.70
N LEU A 43 -16.94 -2.39 -7.38
CA LEU A 43 -16.55 -3.49 -6.53
C LEU A 43 -17.77 -4.09 -5.86
N ASP A 44 -17.81 -5.42 -5.87
CA ASP A 44 -18.65 -6.19 -4.97
C ASP A 44 -17.93 -6.33 -3.63
N LEU A 45 -18.68 -5.99 -2.58
CA LEU A 45 -18.22 -6.08 -1.20
C LEU A 45 -18.70 -7.40 -0.60
N ILE A 46 -17.76 -8.28 -0.30
CA ILE A 46 -18.05 -9.55 0.35
C ILE A 46 -17.83 -9.38 1.85
N LYS A 47 -18.87 -9.64 2.64
CA LYS A 47 -18.72 -9.70 4.10
C LYS A 47 -18.06 -11.02 4.48
N LEU A 48 -16.86 -10.94 5.03
CA LEU A 48 -16.13 -12.07 5.59
C LEU A 48 -16.55 -12.27 7.05
N THR A 49 -16.66 -13.53 7.47
CA THR A 49 -16.90 -13.87 8.89
C THR A 49 -15.64 -13.58 9.71
N ASN A 50 -15.73 -13.66 11.04
CA ASN A 50 -14.58 -13.41 11.92
C ASN A 50 -13.40 -14.35 11.63
N LEU A 51 -13.71 -15.60 11.25
CA LEU A 51 -12.79 -16.64 10.81
C LEU A 51 -13.32 -17.20 9.48
N PRO A 52 -13.00 -16.55 8.34
CA PRO A 52 -13.52 -16.97 7.05
C PRO A 52 -12.90 -18.30 6.61
N THR A 53 -13.72 -19.16 5.99
CA THR A 53 -13.25 -20.42 5.38
C THR A 53 -12.45 -20.14 4.11
N LYS A 54 -11.71 -21.14 3.62
CA LYS A 54 -10.91 -21.01 2.39
C LYS A 54 -11.76 -20.65 1.19
N GLU A 55 -12.98 -21.17 1.13
CA GLU A 55 -13.96 -20.89 0.09
C GLU A 55 -14.38 -19.41 0.12
N GLN A 56 -14.54 -18.84 1.32
CA GLN A 56 -14.97 -17.44 1.50
C GLN A 56 -13.88 -16.43 1.07
N TYR A 57 -12.60 -16.74 1.28
CA TYR A 57 -11.50 -15.85 0.86
C TYR A 57 -10.81 -16.31 -0.44
N SER A 58 -11.32 -17.34 -1.11
CA SER A 58 -10.73 -17.81 -2.37
C SER A 58 -10.68 -16.69 -3.42
N GLY A 59 -9.56 -16.59 -4.13
CA GLY A 59 -9.31 -15.52 -5.11
C GLY A 59 -8.99 -14.14 -4.53
N LEU A 60 -8.96 -13.99 -3.20
CA LEU A 60 -8.51 -12.76 -2.53
C LEU A 60 -7.05 -12.88 -2.09
N GLU A 61 -6.34 -11.78 -2.21
CA GLU A 61 -4.96 -11.60 -1.75
C GLU A 61 -4.90 -10.55 -0.63
N THR A 62 -3.81 -10.57 0.12
CA THR A 62 -3.53 -9.54 1.13
C THR A 62 -3.04 -8.29 0.42
N GLU A 63 -3.71 -7.18 0.69
CA GLU A 63 -3.46 -5.92 0.00
C GLU A 63 -3.27 -4.74 0.95
N HIS A 64 -2.48 -3.75 0.54
CA HIS A 64 -2.34 -2.46 1.21
C HIS A 64 -2.90 -1.31 0.35
N PRO A 65 -3.44 -0.26 0.97
CA PRO A 65 -4.09 0.82 0.23
C PRO A 65 -3.12 1.75 -0.53
N ILE A 66 -1.86 1.88 -0.10
CA ILE A 66 -0.82 2.68 -0.77
C ILE A 66 0.22 1.74 -1.33
N ASP A 67 0.60 1.83 -2.61
CA ASP A 67 1.57 0.90 -3.16
C ASP A 67 2.94 0.96 -2.48
N LYS A 68 3.54 -0.20 -2.18
CA LYS A 68 4.82 -0.31 -1.47
C LYS A 68 6.01 0.10 -2.37
N GLU A 69 5.86 -0.02 -3.68
CA GLU A 69 6.85 0.42 -4.67
C GLU A 69 7.05 1.94 -4.62
N LEU A 70 6.04 2.67 -4.14
CA LEU A 70 6.12 4.11 -3.91
C LEU A 70 7.26 4.49 -2.96
N ILE A 71 7.68 3.60 -2.04
CA ILE A 71 8.85 3.85 -1.18
C ILE A 71 10.12 4.01 -2.03
N GLY A 72 10.31 3.17 -3.04
CA GLY A 72 11.47 3.24 -3.93
C GLY A 72 11.48 4.56 -4.69
N THR A 73 10.34 4.92 -5.27
CA THR A 73 10.12 6.19 -5.98
C THR A 73 10.35 7.41 -5.10
N PHE A 74 9.85 7.37 -3.86
CA PHE A 74 10.04 8.43 -2.86
C PHE A 74 11.52 8.61 -2.52
N ILE A 75 12.24 7.52 -2.24
CA ILE A 75 13.68 7.56 -1.93
C ILE A 75 14.46 8.11 -3.12
N ASP A 76 14.20 7.63 -4.33
CA ASP A 76 14.92 8.07 -5.53
C ASP A 76 14.66 9.56 -5.80
N SER A 77 13.39 9.97 -5.83
CA SER A 77 13.00 11.35 -6.12
C SER A 77 13.53 12.33 -5.07
N SER A 78 13.40 11.98 -3.78
CA SER A 78 13.88 12.84 -2.70
C SER A 78 15.41 12.88 -2.61
N SER A 79 16.12 11.84 -3.06
CA SER A 79 17.59 11.84 -3.09
C SER A 79 18.19 12.59 -4.28
N THR A 80 17.47 12.65 -5.40
CA THR A 80 17.94 13.25 -6.65
C THR A 80 17.41 14.65 -6.88
N GLY A 81 16.24 14.99 -6.32
CA GLY A 81 15.53 16.22 -6.67
C GLY A 81 14.64 16.09 -7.92
N ILE A 82 14.54 14.89 -8.51
CA ILE A 82 13.86 14.66 -9.79
C ILE A 82 12.65 13.76 -9.53
N LEU A 83 11.45 14.21 -9.91
CA LEU A 83 10.22 13.45 -9.78
C LEU A 83 10.13 12.35 -10.85
N SER A 84 9.26 11.35 -10.67
CA SER A 84 9.00 10.30 -11.67
C SER A 84 8.58 10.84 -13.04
N SER A 85 8.03 12.05 -13.08
CA SER A 85 7.70 12.76 -14.34
C SER A 85 8.92 13.34 -15.08
N GLY A 86 10.13 13.21 -14.52
CA GLY A 86 11.36 13.85 -15.01
C GLY A 86 11.51 15.32 -14.62
N ARG A 87 10.51 15.92 -13.96
CA ARG A 87 10.54 17.31 -13.51
C ARG A 87 11.43 17.47 -12.28
N THR A 88 12.15 18.58 -12.19
CA THR A 88 12.85 18.97 -10.96
C THR A 88 11.85 19.45 -9.92
N ALA A 89 11.95 18.93 -8.70
CA ALA A 89 11.16 19.37 -7.56
C ALA A 89 11.61 20.76 -7.07
N THR A 90 10.70 21.49 -6.43
CA THR A 90 11.02 22.75 -5.74
C THR A 90 11.68 22.52 -4.37
N LEU A 91 11.66 21.28 -3.88
CA LEU A 91 12.27 20.87 -2.62
C LEU A 91 13.76 20.56 -2.81
N MET A 92 14.56 20.95 -1.81
CA MET A 92 15.97 20.56 -1.78
C MET A 92 16.10 19.04 -1.62
N PRO A 93 16.98 18.37 -2.39
CA PRO A 93 17.21 16.94 -2.24
C PRO A 93 17.71 16.58 -0.84
N ILE A 94 17.23 15.46 -0.32
CA ILE A 94 17.74 14.84 0.89
C ILE A 94 19.12 14.23 0.60
N SER A 95 20.09 14.54 1.47
CA SER A 95 21.47 14.10 1.29
C SER A 95 21.58 12.58 1.12
N LYS A 96 22.39 12.15 0.15
CA LYS A 96 22.73 10.73 -0.07
C LYS A 96 23.34 10.07 1.17
N ALA A 97 24.03 10.84 2.03
CA ALA A 97 24.58 10.33 3.28
C ALA A 97 23.46 9.88 4.25
N PHE A 98 22.31 10.55 4.28
CA PHE A 98 21.17 10.09 5.08
C PHE A 98 20.68 8.72 4.60
N TRP A 99 20.44 8.58 3.29
CA TRP A 99 19.94 7.34 2.71
C TRP A 99 20.89 6.17 2.88
N LYS A 100 22.20 6.44 2.84
CA LYS A 100 23.24 5.41 2.99
C LYS A 100 23.49 5.04 4.46
N ASP A 101 23.60 6.03 5.34
CA ASP A 101 24.19 5.84 6.66
C ASP A 101 23.15 5.86 7.79
N LYS A 102 21.96 6.44 7.56
CA LYS A 102 20.93 6.63 8.58
C LYS A 102 19.64 5.84 8.29
N TRP A 103 19.25 5.67 7.03
CA TRP A 103 17.94 5.11 6.66
C TRP A 103 17.67 3.70 7.18
N ASP A 104 18.64 2.80 7.09
CA ASP A 104 18.53 1.42 7.60
C ASP A 104 19.38 1.17 8.87
N THR A 105 19.79 2.23 9.54
CA THR A 105 20.62 2.14 10.75
C THR A 105 19.76 2.33 11.99
N ALA A 106 19.99 1.48 13.00
CA ALA A 106 19.25 1.56 14.27
C ALA A 106 19.54 2.89 14.99
N ASN A 107 18.49 3.56 15.45
CA ASN A 107 18.56 4.81 16.19
C ASN A 107 17.87 4.65 17.56
N SER A 108 18.62 4.89 18.63
CA SER A 108 18.13 4.72 20.01
C SER A 108 17.08 5.76 20.40
N ALA A 109 17.07 6.95 19.77
CA ALA A 109 16.01 7.95 19.95
C ALA A 109 14.72 7.52 19.24
N LEU A 110 14.80 6.85 18.08
CA LEU A 110 13.62 6.23 17.43
C LEU A 110 13.01 5.10 18.25
N ALA A 111 13.84 4.35 18.99
CA ALA A 111 13.36 3.30 19.89
C ALA A 111 12.43 3.83 21.00
N LYS A 112 12.58 5.12 21.36
CA LYS A 112 11.75 5.80 22.38
C LYS A 112 10.45 6.38 21.82
N LYS A 113 10.28 6.40 20.48
CA LYS A 113 9.05 6.87 19.85
C LYS A 113 7.92 5.84 20.02
N PRO A 114 6.65 6.27 19.99
CA PRO A 114 5.52 5.36 20.05
C PRO A 114 5.61 4.23 19.00
N PRO A 115 4.99 3.07 19.27
CA PRO A 115 4.80 2.02 18.27
C PRO A 115 4.06 2.55 17.03
N VAL A 116 4.35 2.00 15.85
CA VAL A 116 3.75 2.46 14.58
C VAL A 116 2.28 2.02 14.44
N GLY A 117 1.95 0.82 14.93
CA GLY A 117 0.58 0.30 14.96
C GLY A 117 -0.16 0.66 16.25
N THR A 118 -1.48 0.58 16.24
CA THR A 118 -2.30 0.79 17.44
C THR A 118 -2.11 -0.34 18.46
N ALA A 119 -1.90 0.02 19.72
CA ALA A 119 -1.93 -0.94 20.82
C ALA A 119 -3.38 -1.37 21.06
N SER A 120 -3.73 -2.62 20.75
CA SER A 120 -5.04 -3.18 21.11
C SER A 120 -4.89 -4.18 22.26
N GLY A 121 -5.41 -3.83 23.44
CA GLY A 121 -5.35 -4.69 24.62
C GLY A 121 -3.92 -5.01 25.06
N LYS A 122 -3.63 -6.27 25.39
CA LYS A 122 -2.31 -6.74 25.88
C LYS A 122 -1.24 -6.84 24.78
N LEU A 123 -1.59 -6.67 23.51
CA LEU A 123 -0.71 -6.91 22.38
C LEU A 123 -0.04 -5.60 21.92
N LYS A 124 1.24 -5.40 22.28
CA LYS A 124 2.04 -4.22 21.87
C LYS A 124 2.51 -4.30 20.41
N SER A 125 2.17 -3.29 19.62
CA SER A 125 2.68 -3.13 18.25
C SER A 125 4.19 -2.93 18.24
N LYS A 126 4.83 -3.07 17.08
CA LYS A 126 6.28 -2.86 16.98
C LYS A 126 6.62 -1.38 17.16
N SER A 127 7.73 -1.13 17.86
CA SER A 127 8.46 0.13 17.85
C SER A 127 9.82 -0.06 17.18
N PRO A 128 9.88 -0.17 15.85
CA PRO A 128 11.15 -0.36 15.16
C PRO A 128 12.11 0.79 15.44
N THR A 129 13.41 0.48 15.48
CA THR A 129 14.47 1.44 15.79
C THR A 129 15.11 2.01 14.54
N LYS A 130 14.89 1.39 13.37
CA LYS A 130 15.34 1.87 12.07
C LYS A 130 14.25 2.70 11.38
N PRO A 131 14.61 3.80 10.67
CA PRO A 131 13.69 4.54 9.82
C PRO A 131 12.95 3.66 8.79
N SER A 132 13.69 2.83 8.05
CA SER A 132 13.17 1.91 7.03
C SER A 132 12.08 0.98 7.58
N GLU A 133 12.34 0.34 8.73
CA GLU A 133 11.40 -0.59 9.37
C GLU A 133 10.16 0.12 9.91
N ARG A 134 10.29 1.37 10.37
CA ARG A 134 9.14 2.18 10.81
C ARG A 134 8.20 2.48 9.66
N ILE A 135 8.75 2.85 8.51
CA ILE A 135 7.96 3.08 7.30
C ILE A 135 7.33 1.76 6.84
N ALA A 136 8.09 0.66 6.77
CA ALA A 136 7.55 -0.66 6.42
C ALA A 136 6.39 -1.09 7.34
N GLU A 137 6.50 -0.86 8.65
CA GLU A 137 5.43 -1.16 9.61
C GLU A 137 4.18 -0.28 9.40
N ALA A 138 4.32 0.93 8.85
CA ALA A 138 3.20 1.83 8.53
C ALA A 138 2.35 1.28 7.37
N PHE A 139 2.99 0.65 6.36
CA PHE A 139 2.31 -0.06 5.27
C PHE A 139 1.59 -1.34 5.74
N GLY A 140 2.00 -1.89 6.88
CA GLY A 140 1.31 -2.99 7.56
C GLY A 140 2.20 -4.20 7.81
N SER A 141 1.85 -4.96 8.83
CA SER A 141 2.53 -6.20 9.20
C SER A 141 1.62 -7.10 10.04
N THR A 142 2.10 -8.26 10.48
CA THR A 142 1.37 -9.07 11.47
C THR A 142 1.24 -8.38 12.85
N TYR A 143 2.03 -7.34 13.11
CA TYR A 143 2.00 -6.53 14.33
C TYR A 143 1.14 -5.27 14.17
N ASN A 144 1.00 -4.76 12.95
CA ASN A 144 0.06 -3.71 12.55
C ASN A 144 -0.74 -4.18 11.33
N PRO A 145 -1.73 -5.09 11.48
CA PRO A 145 -2.42 -5.66 10.33
C PRO A 145 -3.61 -4.80 9.88
N ARG A 146 -3.86 -3.66 10.56
CA ARG A 146 -4.92 -2.71 10.23
C ARG A 146 -4.87 -2.21 8.78
N PRO A 147 -3.71 -1.92 8.17
CA PRO A 147 -3.67 -1.51 6.77
C PRO A 147 -4.18 -2.57 5.78
N PHE A 148 -4.13 -3.85 6.16
CA PHE A 148 -4.41 -4.93 5.21
C PHE A 148 -5.90 -5.05 4.85
N LEU A 149 -6.12 -5.24 3.55
CA LEU A 149 -7.38 -5.48 2.89
C LEU A 149 -7.35 -6.88 2.23
N ALA A 150 -8.53 -7.48 2.05
CA ALA A 150 -8.67 -8.70 1.26
C ALA A 150 -9.18 -8.29 -0.13
N VAL A 151 -8.34 -8.36 -1.16
CA VAL A 151 -8.63 -7.78 -2.47
C VAL A 151 -8.35 -8.80 -3.56
N GLU A 152 -9.19 -8.84 -4.58
CA GLU A 152 -8.95 -9.65 -5.77
C GLU A 152 -7.69 -9.21 -6.50
N LYS A 153 -6.91 -10.18 -6.98
CA LYS A 153 -5.60 -9.96 -7.61
C LYS A 153 -5.61 -8.90 -8.72
N GLY A 154 -6.66 -8.89 -9.57
CA GLY A 154 -6.77 -7.92 -10.66
C GLY A 154 -6.80 -6.46 -10.21
N ILE A 155 -7.43 -6.18 -9.06
CA ILE A 155 -7.49 -4.85 -8.46
C ILE A 155 -6.11 -4.44 -7.94
N ASN A 156 -5.36 -5.36 -7.34
CA ASN A 156 -4.00 -5.08 -6.88
C ASN A 156 -3.07 -4.73 -8.05
N ILE A 157 -3.15 -5.47 -9.16
CA ILE A 157 -2.36 -5.18 -10.38
C ILE A 157 -2.67 -3.77 -10.89
N ALA A 158 -3.96 -3.44 -11.07
CA ALA A 158 -4.36 -2.11 -11.53
C ALA A 158 -3.90 -0.99 -10.58
N LYS A 159 -3.96 -1.24 -9.27
CA LYS A 159 -3.47 -0.31 -8.25
C LYS A 159 -1.96 -0.05 -8.42
N GLY A 160 -1.14 -1.08 -8.59
CA GLY A 160 0.30 -0.92 -8.85
C GLY A 160 0.60 -0.03 -10.06
N SER A 161 -0.08 -0.29 -11.19
CA SER A 161 0.00 0.54 -12.40
C SER A 161 -0.32 2.01 -12.16
N ILE A 162 -1.39 2.30 -11.40
CA ILE A 162 -1.79 3.67 -11.06
C ILE A 162 -0.72 4.37 -10.22
N PHE A 163 -0.23 3.74 -9.14
CA PHE A 163 0.76 4.38 -8.25
C PHE A 163 2.11 4.59 -8.93
N MET A 164 2.49 3.71 -9.84
CA MET A 164 3.75 3.82 -10.57
C MET A 164 3.66 4.68 -11.83
N LEU A 165 2.45 5.18 -12.16
CA LEU A 165 2.16 5.89 -13.41
C LEU A 165 2.52 5.05 -14.66
N ILE A 166 2.46 3.72 -14.53
CA ILE A 166 2.75 2.77 -15.60
C ILE A 166 1.41 2.33 -16.17
N ASP A 167 1.05 2.91 -17.31
CA ASP A 167 -0.14 2.59 -18.08
C ASP A 167 -1.40 2.38 -17.19
N PRO A 168 -1.85 3.44 -16.50
CA PRO A 168 -2.90 3.35 -15.48
C PRO A 168 -4.27 2.95 -16.05
N VAL A 169 -4.43 3.07 -17.37
CA VAL A 169 -5.64 2.67 -18.11
C VAL A 169 -5.44 1.30 -18.75
N ASN A 170 -4.19 0.89 -19.00
CA ASN A 170 -3.81 -0.31 -19.71
C ASN A 170 -4.59 -0.47 -21.00
N LEU A 171 -4.33 0.44 -21.95
CA LEU A 171 -5.10 0.53 -23.21
C LEU A 171 -5.03 -0.77 -24.01
N GLU A 172 -3.89 -1.46 -24.03
CA GLU A 172 -3.78 -2.79 -24.65
C GLU A 172 -4.69 -3.80 -23.97
N LYS A 173 -4.72 -3.85 -22.63
CA LYS A 173 -5.65 -4.72 -21.91
C LYS A 173 -7.11 -4.31 -22.13
N LEU A 174 -7.39 -3.03 -22.34
CA LEU A 174 -8.72 -2.52 -22.62
C LEU A 174 -9.16 -2.91 -24.04
N ASP A 175 -8.22 -2.92 -25.00
CA ASP A 175 -8.39 -3.45 -26.35
C ASP A 175 -8.52 -4.98 -26.35
N ASP A 176 -7.74 -5.69 -25.54
CA ASP A 176 -7.87 -7.15 -25.34
C ASP A 176 -9.23 -7.47 -24.72
N LEU A 177 -9.64 -6.78 -23.65
CA LEU A 177 -10.95 -6.94 -23.04
C LEU A 177 -12.08 -6.59 -24.02
N ALA A 178 -11.90 -5.56 -24.86
CA ALA A 178 -12.88 -5.23 -25.89
C ALA A 178 -12.93 -6.30 -26.99
N SER A 179 -11.79 -6.87 -27.36
CA SER A 179 -11.69 -7.96 -28.34
C SER A 179 -12.31 -9.24 -27.80
N ASP A 180 -11.97 -9.63 -26.58
CA ASP A 180 -12.56 -10.77 -25.85
C ASP A 180 -14.06 -10.56 -25.67
N THR A 181 -14.52 -9.33 -25.34
CA THR A 181 -15.95 -9.01 -25.24
C THR A 181 -16.69 -9.21 -26.56
N VAL A 182 -16.07 -8.79 -27.67
CA VAL A 182 -16.64 -8.96 -29.02
C VAL A 182 -16.60 -10.43 -29.46
N GLU A 183 -15.57 -11.18 -29.07
CA GLU A 183 -15.47 -12.62 -29.36
C GLU A 183 -16.45 -13.45 -28.53
N ASP A 184 -16.58 -13.15 -27.23
CA ASP A 184 -17.46 -13.87 -26.31
C ASP A 184 -18.93 -13.50 -26.54
N ASP A 185 -19.24 -12.27 -26.96
CA ASP A 185 -20.58 -11.73 -27.24
C ASP A 185 -21.59 -12.07 -26.12
N THR A 186 -21.16 -11.87 -24.87
CA THR A 186 -21.97 -12.09 -23.68
C THR A 186 -22.15 -10.79 -22.89
N ASP A 187 -23.29 -10.69 -22.20
CA ASP A 187 -23.55 -9.59 -21.26
C ASP A 187 -22.48 -9.55 -20.16
N GLU A 188 -22.01 -10.72 -19.69
CA GLU A 188 -20.96 -10.82 -18.69
C GLU A 188 -19.61 -10.21 -19.12
N ALA A 189 -19.20 -10.39 -20.38
CA ALA A 189 -17.95 -9.85 -20.90
C ALA A 189 -18.02 -8.32 -21.08
N ALA A 190 -19.16 -7.82 -21.59
CA ALA A 190 -19.42 -6.38 -21.70
C ALA A 190 -19.39 -5.67 -20.34
N ASP A 191 -19.87 -6.36 -19.31
CA ASP A 191 -19.91 -5.85 -17.94
C ASP A 191 -18.53 -5.84 -17.26
N GLU A 192 -17.65 -6.80 -17.54
CA GLU A 192 -16.26 -6.78 -17.04
C GLU A 192 -15.45 -5.60 -17.59
N MET A 193 -15.65 -5.23 -18.86
CA MET A 193 -14.99 -4.06 -19.47
C MET A 193 -15.40 -2.73 -18.81
N LEU A 194 -16.70 -2.53 -18.57
CA LEU A 194 -17.26 -1.26 -18.10
C LEU A 194 -16.96 -0.98 -16.62
N CYS A 195 -16.65 -2.01 -15.85
CA CYS A 195 -16.40 -1.93 -14.41
C CYS A 195 -14.91 -1.84 -14.06
N PHE A 196 -14.09 -1.06 -14.79
CA PHE A 196 -12.66 -0.86 -14.46
C PHE A 196 -12.31 0.33 -13.53
N THR A 197 -13.14 1.37 -13.38
CA THR A 197 -12.76 2.61 -12.64
C THR A 197 -13.71 3.04 -11.49
N LYS A 198 -13.22 2.93 -10.24
CA LYS A 198 -13.56 3.67 -8.97
C LYS A 198 -13.97 2.78 -7.78
N SER A 199 -13.33 2.97 -6.61
CA SER A 199 -13.93 2.59 -5.30
C SER A 199 -13.18 3.10 -4.05
N ARG A 200 -13.78 2.81 -2.88
CA ARG A 200 -13.61 3.38 -1.52
C ARG A 200 -12.31 2.99 -0.76
N PHE A 201 -11.16 3.12 -1.38
CA PHE A 201 -9.85 2.93 -0.72
C PHE A 201 -9.50 3.99 0.33
N GLN A 202 -10.24 5.11 0.36
CA GLN A 202 -9.85 6.35 1.02
C GLN A 202 -9.59 6.22 2.53
N VAL A 203 -10.45 5.59 3.33
CA VAL A 203 -10.28 5.59 4.80
C VAL A 203 -9.03 4.82 5.27
N ARG A 204 -8.68 3.71 4.61
CA ARG A 204 -7.46 2.96 4.95
C ARG A 204 -6.23 3.60 4.31
N PHE A 205 -6.40 4.20 3.13
CA PHE A 205 -5.37 5.03 2.50
C PHE A 205 -4.96 6.18 3.42
N ASP A 206 -5.92 6.92 3.96
CA ASP A 206 -5.68 8.04 4.88
C ASP A 206 -4.97 7.56 6.15
N ASP A 207 -5.39 6.44 6.77
CA ASP A 207 -4.71 5.85 7.95
C ASP A 207 -3.25 5.49 7.67
N VAL A 208 -2.95 4.91 6.50
CA VAL A 208 -1.58 4.58 6.10
C VAL A 208 -0.79 5.85 5.80
N ASN A 209 -1.37 6.81 5.08
CA ASN A 209 -0.73 8.07 4.74
C ASN A 209 -0.37 8.87 6.00
N GLU A 210 -1.31 9.05 6.92
CA GLU A 210 -1.11 9.72 8.20
C GLU A 210 0.00 9.05 9.03
N LYS A 211 0.02 7.71 9.08
CA LYS A 211 1.09 6.98 9.76
C LYS A 211 2.44 7.20 9.11
N ILE A 212 2.53 7.20 7.78
CA ILE A 212 3.77 7.50 7.06
C ILE A 212 4.23 8.92 7.42
N TYR A 213 3.36 9.92 7.36
CA TYR A 213 3.67 11.29 7.77
C TYR A 213 4.17 11.36 9.22
N GLU A 214 3.52 10.65 10.15
CA GLU A 214 3.95 10.57 11.55
C GLU A 214 5.34 9.95 11.68
N GLN A 215 5.59 8.85 10.97
CA GLN A 215 6.88 8.16 11.01
C GLN A 215 8.00 9.01 10.40
N LEU A 216 7.75 9.67 9.27
CA LEU A 216 8.69 10.61 8.67
C LEU A 216 9.00 11.77 9.64
N SER A 217 7.99 12.34 10.30
CA SER A 217 8.20 13.37 11.34
C SER A 217 9.08 12.86 12.49
N ASN A 218 8.87 11.63 12.93
CA ASN A 218 9.66 11.01 13.99
C ASN A 218 11.10 10.77 13.54
N ILE A 219 11.32 10.38 12.29
CA ILE A 219 12.65 10.21 11.69
C ILE A 219 13.36 11.56 11.58
N GLU A 220 12.71 12.59 11.07
CA GLU A 220 13.27 13.94 10.97
C GLU A 220 13.77 14.43 12.34
N LYS A 221 12.90 14.37 13.35
CA LYS A 221 13.21 14.81 14.73
C LYS A 221 14.36 14.05 15.38
N THR A 222 14.63 12.82 14.97
CA THR A 222 15.63 11.94 15.61
C THR A 222 16.92 11.78 14.80
N THR A 223 16.93 12.23 13.56
CA THR A 223 18.08 12.16 12.66
C THR A 223 18.61 13.52 12.22
N GLU A 224 17.91 14.60 12.61
CA GLU A 224 18.19 16.00 12.24
C GLU A 224 18.18 16.22 10.72
N ILE A 225 17.39 15.40 10.01
CA ILE A 225 17.04 15.60 8.61
C ILE A 225 15.69 16.30 8.56
N TYR A 226 15.50 17.11 7.53
CA TYR A 226 14.28 17.89 7.33
C TYR A 226 13.70 17.60 5.94
N ASN A 227 12.40 17.88 5.77
CA ASN A 227 11.66 17.77 4.51
C ASN A 227 11.33 16.36 4.03
N LEU A 228 11.56 15.31 4.80
CA LEU A 228 11.05 13.97 4.48
C LEU A 228 9.52 13.97 4.36
N GLN A 229 8.82 14.64 5.29
CA GLN A 229 7.36 14.78 5.21
C GLN A 229 6.91 15.56 3.97
N ASN A 230 7.62 16.64 3.64
CA ASN A 230 7.32 17.47 2.48
C ASN A 230 7.54 16.68 1.18
N TRP A 231 8.63 15.91 1.10
CA TRP A 231 8.93 15.04 -0.03
C TRP A 231 7.91 13.94 -0.25
N TRP A 232 7.26 13.45 0.81
CA TRP A 232 6.22 12.43 0.68
C TRP A 232 4.92 12.97 0.06
N GLY A 233 4.68 14.28 0.17
CA GLY A 233 3.48 14.93 -0.38
C GLY A 233 3.61 15.43 -1.81
N VAL A 234 4.76 15.22 -2.46
CA VAL A 234 5.07 15.69 -3.83
C VAL A 234 5.08 14.50 -4.78
#